data_AF-A0AAJ6ML16-F1
#
_entry.id   AF-A0AAJ6ML16-F1
#
_cell.length_a   1.000
_cell.length_b   1.000
_cell.length_c   1.000
_cell.angle_alpha   90.00
_cell.angle_beta   90.00
_cell.angle_gamma   90.00
#
_symmetry.space_group_name_H-M   'P 1'
#
loop_
_entity.id
_entity.type
_entity.pdbx_description
1 polymer ?
#
loop_
_entity_poly.entity_id
_entity_poly.type
_entity_poly.pdbx_seq_one_letter_code
_entity_poly.pdbx_strand_id
1 'polypeptide(L)'
;MKANSPADILVELEDAVATCPPDRCTRILSGILRLLTSRGDRPQELLAHVTDGVLLRLMERVEAGALIQLSTALADLEIAPPKTVRRLASHPDPTVACPVLLRSRSLSTADLQSIAGSSGERQQDAIAARAPIDPPVIEALIKGGARSACLVLIGNTEARFSDAAYVALAERCQADDEITKALALRPDTPDAVMRELLSASRAPSPTQCRRPPPRANRHRPLQSRPSFPARPPMRARGRRSLRSTASASSTIPR
;
A
#
# COMPACT_ATOMS: atom_id res chain seq x y z
N MET A 1 16.90 16.70 -49.40
CA MET A 1 16.37 15.63 -48.51
C MET A 1 16.88 15.93 -47.11
N LYS A 2 16.00 16.12 -46.11
CA LYS A 2 16.46 16.13 -44.71
C LYS A 2 16.75 14.67 -44.35
N ALA A 3 17.93 14.39 -43.82
CA ALA A 3 18.15 13.14 -43.11
C ALA A 3 17.37 13.27 -41.79
N ASN A 4 16.31 12.48 -41.61
CA ASN A 4 15.59 12.44 -40.35
C ASN A 4 16.60 11.99 -39.28
N SER A 5 16.81 12.82 -38.26
CA SER A 5 17.66 12.45 -37.13
C SER A 5 17.07 11.20 -36.47
N PRO A 6 17.88 10.30 -35.88
CA PRO A 6 17.34 9.21 -35.07
C PRO A 6 16.40 9.73 -33.96
N ALA A 7 16.59 10.96 -33.49
CA ALA A 7 15.65 11.62 -32.57
C ALA A 7 14.30 11.99 -33.23
N ASP A 8 14.31 12.51 -34.47
CA ASP A 8 13.08 12.88 -35.20
C ASP A 8 12.20 11.65 -35.46
N ILE A 9 12.82 10.51 -35.81
CA ILE A 9 12.13 9.24 -36.05
C ILE A 9 11.47 8.72 -34.77
N LEU A 10 12.09 8.92 -33.60
CA LEU A 10 11.50 8.54 -32.32
C LEU A 10 10.32 9.45 -31.95
N VAL A 11 10.44 10.76 -32.17
CA VAL A 11 9.32 11.70 -31.96
C VAL A 11 8.14 11.39 -32.90
N GLU A 12 8.41 11.11 -34.18
CA GLU A 12 7.38 10.72 -35.16
C GLU A 12 6.70 9.39 -34.78
N LEU A 13 7.47 8.41 -34.30
CA LEU A 13 6.94 7.14 -33.78
C LEU A 13 6.09 7.36 -32.52
N GLU A 14 6.55 8.20 -31.61
CA GLU A 14 5.83 8.58 -30.39
C GLU A 14 4.49 9.30 -30.69
N ASP A 15 4.45 10.18 -31.69
CA ASP A 15 3.23 10.88 -32.15
C ASP A 15 2.28 9.92 -32.90
N ALA A 16 2.83 9.03 -33.74
CA ALA A 16 2.04 7.97 -34.39
C ALA A 16 1.41 7.01 -33.36
N VAL A 17 2.13 6.69 -32.28
CA VAL A 17 1.63 5.92 -31.14
C VAL A 17 0.53 6.68 -30.37
N ALA A 18 0.63 8.00 -30.24
CA ALA A 18 -0.44 8.82 -29.65
C ALA A 18 -1.75 8.80 -30.45
N THR A 19 -1.70 8.51 -31.75
CA THR A 19 -2.87 8.45 -32.65
C THR A 19 -3.48 7.04 -32.78
N CYS A 20 -2.79 5.98 -32.33
CA CYS A 20 -3.24 4.59 -32.49
C CYS A 20 -4.46 4.21 -31.61
N PRO A 21 -5.25 3.17 -31.97
CA PRO A 21 -6.28 2.62 -31.07
C PRO A 21 -5.65 1.84 -29.89
N PRO A 22 -6.33 1.73 -28.73
CA PRO A 22 -5.76 1.15 -27.50
C PRO A 22 -5.35 -0.32 -27.67
N ASP A 23 -6.10 -1.13 -28.43
CA ASP A 23 -5.75 -2.52 -28.76
C ASP A 23 -4.45 -2.66 -29.55
N ARG A 24 -4.04 -1.60 -30.25
CA ARG A 24 -2.75 -1.54 -30.95
C ARG A 24 -1.65 -1.09 -29.99
N CYS A 25 -1.94 -0.15 -29.09
CA CYS A 25 -1.03 0.26 -28.03
C CYS A 25 -0.64 -0.90 -27.11
N THR A 26 -1.57 -1.75 -26.67
CA THR A 26 -1.27 -2.95 -25.87
C THR A 26 -0.38 -3.95 -26.60
N ARG A 27 -0.61 -4.17 -27.90
CA ARG A 27 0.24 -5.02 -28.76
C ARG A 27 1.65 -4.45 -28.95
N ILE A 28 1.77 -3.14 -29.17
CA ILE A 28 3.07 -2.44 -29.29
C ILE A 28 3.83 -2.54 -27.96
N LEU A 29 3.17 -2.25 -26.84
CA LEU A 29 3.70 -2.37 -25.49
C LEU A 29 4.21 -3.79 -25.21
N SER A 30 3.42 -4.82 -25.52
CA SER A 30 3.83 -6.22 -25.38
C SER A 30 5.02 -6.57 -26.29
N GLY A 31 5.07 -5.97 -27.49
CA GLY A 31 6.20 -6.09 -28.42
C GLY A 31 7.49 -5.48 -27.86
N ILE A 32 7.43 -4.26 -27.35
CA ILE A 32 8.56 -3.56 -26.71
C ILE A 32 9.01 -4.33 -25.46
N LEU A 33 8.09 -4.78 -24.62
CA LEU A 33 8.40 -5.57 -23.44
C LEU A 33 9.09 -6.89 -23.80
N ARG A 34 8.65 -7.57 -24.87
CA ARG A 34 9.32 -8.76 -25.40
C ARG A 34 10.71 -8.44 -25.96
N LEU A 35 10.93 -7.25 -26.54
CA LEU A 35 12.26 -6.80 -26.96
C LEU A 35 13.19 -6.49 -25.78
N LEU A 36 12.65 -5.93 -24.68
CA LEU A 36 13.41 -5.64 -23.45
C LEU A 36 13.72 -6.90 -22.62
N THR A 37 12.84 -7.91 -22.64
CA THR A 37 13.05 -9.19 -21.94
C THR A 37 13.82 -10.22 -22.77
N SER A 38 13.87 -10.06 -24.10
CA SER A 38 14.66 -10.91 -24.99
C SER A 38 16.15 -10.63 -24.83
N ARG A 39 16.84 -11.43 -24.02
CA ARG A 39 18.29 -11.43 -23.87
C ARG A 39 18.96 -11.67 -25.24
N GLY A 40 19.74 -10.70 -25.71
CA GLY A 40 20.50 -10.76 -26.96
C GLY A 40 21.65 -9.75 -26.95
N ASP A 41 22.49 -9.76 -27.99
CA ASP A 41 23.80 -9.07 -28.02
C ASP A 41 23.73 -7.52 -28.12
N ARG A 42 22.60 -6.91 -27.76
CA ARG A 42 22.39 -5.46 -27.85
C ARG A 42 22.62 -4.79 -26.48
N PRO A 43 23.16 -3.56 -26.45
CA PRO A 43 23.24 -2.78 -25.21
C PRO A 43 21.83 -2.48 -24.68
N GLN A 44 21.43 -3.21 -23.64
CA GLN A 44 20.08 -3.13 -23.07
C GLN A 44 19.78 -1.76 -22.45
N GLU A 45 20.80 -1.05 -21.99
CA GLU A 45 20.72 0.32 -21.47
C GLU A 45 20.32 1.35 -22.55
N LEU A 46 20.91 1.25 -23.75
CA LEU A 46 20.52 2.08 -24.89
C LEU A 46 19.08 1.76 -25.34
N LEU A 47 18.71 0.48 -25.37
CA LEU A 47 17.36 0.05 -25.71
C LEU A 47 16.34 0.55 -24.69
N ALA A 48 16.66 0.47 -23.39
CA ALA A 48 15.83 0.99 -22.32
C ALA A 48 15.63 2.50 -22.46
N HIS A 49 16.69 3.28 -22.69
CA HIS A 49 16.59 4.73 -22.91
C HIS A 49 15.77 5.12 -24.14
N VAL A 50 15.96 4.42 -25.27
CA VAL A 50 15.22 4.70 -26.52
C VAL A 50 13.74 4.33 -26.40
N THR A 51 13.41 3.27 -25.67
CA THR A 51 12.02 2.83 -25.49
C THR A 51 11.29 3.60 -24.38
N ASP A 52 12.00 4.26 -23.46
CA ASP A 52 11.44 5.00 -22.31
C ASP A 52 10.38 6.04 -22.72
N GLY A 53 10.66 6.85 -23.76
CA GLY A 53 9.73 7.87 -24.26
C GLY A 53 8.44 7.29 -24.87
N VAL A 54 8.60 6.24 -25.69
CA VAL A 54 7.47 5.51 -26.29
C VAL A 54 6.61 4.81 -25.23
N LEU A 55 7.24 4.20 -24.22
CA LEU A 55 6.55 3.51 -23.13
C LEU A 55 5.76 4.50 -22.24
N LEU A 56 6.32 5.66 -21.92
CA LEU A 56 5.59 6.73 -21.20
C LEU A 56 4.27 7.08 -21.90
N ARG A 57 4.30 7.32 -23.22
CA ARG A 57 3.08 7.64 -23.99
C ARG A 57 2.10 6.46 -24.13
N LEU A 58 2.61 5.23 -24.18
CA LEU A 58 1.76 4.03 -24.21
C LEU A 58 1.00 3.85 -22.89
N MET A 59 1.63 4.10 -21.74
CA MET A 59 1.01 3.88 -20.44
C MET A 59 -0.23 4.77 -20.20
N GLU A 60 -0.26 5.99 -20.74
CA GLU A 60 -1.39 6.91 -20.60
C GLU A 60 -2.62 6.51 -21.44
N ARG A 61 -2.50 5.48 -22.29
CA ARG A 61 -3.51 5.06 -23.26
C ARG A 61 -3.91 3.58 -23.14
N VAL A 62 -3.37 2.90 -22.13
CA VAL A 62 -3.51 1.45 -21.91
C VAL A 62 -4.23 1.19 -20.58
N GLU A 63 -5.06 0.16 -20.56
CA GLU A 63 -5.83 -0.23 -19.37
C GLU A 63 -4.94 -0.70 -18.21
N ALA A 64 -5.41 -0.51 -16.97
CA ALA A 64 -4.70 -0.89 -15.75
C ALA A 64 -4.22 -2.35 -15.75
N GLY A 65 -5.00 -3.29 -16.30
CA GLY A 65 -4.61 -4.70 -16.40
C GLY A 65 -3.30 -4.94 -17.18
N ALA A 66 -3.07 -4.19 -18.25
CA ALA A 66 -1.84 -4.26 -19.03
C ALA A 66 -0.70 -3.43 -18.41
N LEU A 67 -1.02 -2.38 -17.63
CA LEU A 67 -0.03 -1.69 -16.79
C LEU A 67 0.51 -2.61 -15.68
N ILE A 68 -0.33 -3.46 -15.06
CA ILE A 68 0.11 -4.44 -14.05
C ILE A 68 1.05 -5.50 -14.67
N GLN A 69 0.75 -5.97 -15.88
CA GLN A 69 1.62 -6.92 -16.60
C GLN A 69 2.98 -6.27 -16.93
N LEU A 70 2.97 -5.04 -17.42
CA LEU A 70 4.17 -4.28 -17.72
C LEU A 70 4.97 -3.98 -16.43
N SER A 71 4.32 -3.58 -15.36
CA SER A 71 4.98 -3.24 -14.10
C SER A 71 5.66 -4.46 -13.47
N THR A 72 4.98 -5.61 -13.48
CA THR A 72 5.54 -6.90 -13.02
C THR A 72 6.75 -7.30 -13.85
N ALA A 73 6.67 -7.21 -15.18
CA ALA A 73 7.75 -7.63 -16.07
C ALA A 73 8.96 -6.67 -16.08
N LEU A 74 8.74 -5.36 -15.93
CA LEU A 74 9.82 -4.38 -15.77
C LEU A 74 10.49 -4.47 -14.39
N ALA A 75 9.78 -4.96 -13.37
CA ALA A 75 10.34 -5.14 -12.03
C ALA A 75 11.40 -6.25 -11.94
N ASP A 76 11.41 -7.17 -12.91
CA ASP A 76 12.36 -8.28 -13.03
C ASP A 76 13.54 -7.99 -13.97
N LEU A 77 13.55 -6.85 -14.66
CA LEU A 77 14.68 -6.41 -15.47
C LEU A 77 15.76 -5.77 -14.60
N GLU A 78 17.01 -6.20 -14.78
CA GLU A 78 18.16 -5.55 -14.15
C GLU A 78 18.40 -4.13 -14.71
N ILE A 79 18.14 -3.95 -16.01
CA ILE A 79 18.24 -2.67 -16.72
C ILE A 79 16.86 -2.34 -17.29
N ALA A 80 16.09 -1.54 -16.54
CA ALA A 80 14.74 -1.12 -16.91
C ALA A 80 14.71 0.38 -17.29
N PRO A 81 13.75 0.82 -18.14
CA PRO A 81 13.65 2.23 -18.56
C PRO A 81 13.32 3.14 -17.36
N PRO A 82 14.20 4.10 -16.99
CA PRO A 82 14.16 4.73 -15.68
C PRO A 82 12.95 5.65 -15.49
N LYS A 83 12.53 6.41 -16.51
CA LYS A 83 11.36 7.30 -16.38
C LYS A 83 10.06 6.50 -16.32
N THR A 84 9.96 5.44 -17.13
CA THR A 84 8.83 4.49 -17.14
C THR A 84 8.68 3.82 -15.77
N VAL A 85 9.77 3.26 -15.23
CA VAL A 85 9.80 2.65 -13.89
C VAL A 85 9.36 3.64 -12.81
N ARG A 86 9.91 4.86 -12.81
CA ARG A 86 9.52 5.91 -11.86
C ARG A 86 8.05 6.34 -12.00
N ARG A 87 7.50 6.38 -13.21
CA ARG A 87 6.09 6.72 -13.49
C ARG A 87 5.14 5.63 -13.01
N LEU A 88 5.51 4.36 -13.14
CA LEU A 88 4.76 3.22 -12.58
C LEU A 88 4.83 3.18 -11.05
N ALA A 89 6.01 3.44 -10.49
CA ALA A 89 6.25 3.44 -9.06
C ALA A 89 5.47 4.57 -8.33
N SER A 90 5.21 5.68 -9.03
CA SER A 90 4.37 6.80 -8.56
C SER A 90 2.91 6.73 -9.05
N HIS A 91 2.48 5.61 -9.61
CA HIS A 91 1.11 5.42 -10.09
C HIS A 91 0.11 5.33 -8.91
N PRO A 92 -1.08 5.95 -8.99
CA PRO A 92 -2.04 5.95 -7.87
C PRO A 92 -2.65 4.57 -7.56
N ASP A 93 -2.66 3.66 -8.52
CA ASP A 93 -3.09 2.27 -8.29
C ASP A 93 -1.95 1.44 -7.68
N PRO A 94 -2.09 0.93 -6.44
CA PRO A 94 -1.06 0.11 -5.79
C PRO A 94 -0.82 -1.21 -6.53
N THR A 95 -1.78 -1.76 -7.28
CA THR A 95 -1.56 -3.01 -8.05
C THR A 95 -0.55 -2.83 -9.17
N VAL A 96 -0.45 -1.61 -9.72
CA VAL A 96 0.57 -1.23 -10.71
C VAL A 96 1.90 -0.90 -10.04
N ALA A 97 1.87 -0.14 -8.94
CA ALA A 97 3.08 0.39 -8.29
C ALA A 97 3.84 -0.65 -7.43
N CYS A 98 3.14 -1.48 -6.64
CA CYS A 98 3.76 -2.39 -5.67
C CYS A 98 4.78 -3.38 -6.29
N PRO A 99 4.55 -4.02 -7.47
CA PRO A 99 5.54 -4.90 -8.11
C PRO A 99 6.88 -4.19 -8.37
N VAL A 100 6.82 -2.94 -8.86
CA VAL A 100 7.99 -2.13 -9.20
C VAL A 100 8.75 -1.71 -7.94
N LEU A 101 8.03 -1.21 -6.93
CA LEU A 101 8.62 -0.76 -5.67
C LEU A 101 9.35 -1.90 -4.95
N LEU A 102 8.76 -3.10 -4.96
CA LEU A 102 9.29 -4.27 -4.27
C LEU A 102 10.57 -4.84 -4.93
N ARG A 103 10.62 -4.93 -6.27
CA ARG A 103 11.67 -5.71 -6.98
C ARG A 103 12.60 -4.88 -7.88
N SER A 104 12.13 -3.74 -8.44
CA SER A 104 12.89 -3.03 -9.48
C SER A 104 14.17 -2.38 -8.94
N ARG A 105 15.33 -2.77 -9.47
CA ARG A 105 16.64 -2.22 -9.07
C ARG A 105 16.94 -0.82 -9.61
N SER A 106 16.19 -0.35 -10.60
CA SER A 106 16.45 0.94 -11.29
C SER A 106 15.92 2.19 -10.56
N LEU A 107 15.28 2.04 -9.39
CA LEU A 107 14.82 3.16 -8.56
C LEU A 107 15.95 3.69 -7.66
N SER A 108 16.17 5.01 -7.67
CA SER A 108 17.13 5.65 -6.77
C SER A 108 16.57 5.82 -5.35
N THR A 109 17.45 6.01 -4.37
CA THR A 109 17.07 6.31 -2.98
C THR A 109 16.22 7.58 -2.86
N ALA A 110 16.55 8.61 -3.63
CA ALA A 110 15.79 9.87 -3.69
C ALA A 110 14.38 9.68 -4.29
N ASP A 111 14.23 8.85 -5.32
CA ASP A 111 12.92 8.49 -5.85
C ASP A 111 12.08 7.74 -4.82
N LEU A 112 12.68 6.74 -4.13
CA LEU A 112 12.00 5.97 -3.08
C LEU A 112 11.53 6.87 -1.91
N GLN A 113 12.34 7.84 -1.47
CA GLN A 113 11.93 8.82 -0.46
C GLN A 113 10.74 9.68 -0.93
N SER A 114 10.82 10.21 -2.16
CA SER A 114 9.76 11.06 -2.72
C SER A 114 8.45 10.30 -2.88
N ILE A 115 8.52 9.02 -3.27
CA ILE A 115 7.36 8.15 -3.40
C ILE A 115 6.80 7.80 -2.01
N ALA A 116 7.64 7.41 -1.05
CA ALA A 116 7.22 7.06 0.31
C ALA A 116 6.43 8.18 1.00
N GLY A 117 6.81 9.45 0.80
CA GLY A 117 6.11 10.62 1.35
C GLY A 117 4.83 11.05 0.62
N SER A 118 4.54 10.52 -0.57
CA SER A 118 3.39 10.89 -1.40
C SER A 118 2.42 9.73 -1.71
N SER A 119 2.77 8.51 -1.30
CA SER A 119 2.04 7.28 -1.63
C SER A 119 1.23 6.73 -0.46
N GLY A 120 0.27 5.85 -0.77
CA GLY A 120 -0.57 5.20 0.24
C GLY A 120 0.12 4.03 0.95
N GLU A 121 -0.53 3.56 2.01
CA GLU A 121 -0.09 2.46 2.89
C GLU A 121 0.49 1.25 2.13
N ARG A 122 -0.23 0.68 1.16
CA ARG A 122 0.22 -0.49 0.38
C ARG A 122 1.51 -0.28 -0.41
N GLN A 123 1.78 0.96 -0.85
CA GLN A 123 3.00 1.31 -1.56
C GLN A 123 4.15 1.47 -0.57
N GLN A 124 3.90 2.06 0.59
CA GLN A 124 4.86 2.15 1.69
C GLN A 124 5.24 0.74 2.21
N ASP A 125 4.27 -0.17 2.35
CA ASP A 125 4.51 -1.59 2.67
C ASP A 125 5.43 -2.26 1.63
N ALA A 126 5.19 -2.02 0.34
CA ALA A 126 6.01 -2.57 -0.75
C ALA A 126 7.45 -2.02 -0.76
N ILE A 127 7.64 -0.75 -0.38
CA ILE A 127 8.99 -0.16 -0.18
C ILE A 127 9.63 -0.75 1.09
N ALA A 128 8.88 -0.93 2.18
CA ALA A 128 9.39 -1.49 3.43
C ALA A 128 9.77 -2.99 3.34
N ALA A 129 9.12 -3.74 2.46
CA ALA A 129 9.40 -5.15 2.18
C ALA A 129 10.58 -5.37 1.21
N ARG A 130 11.09 -4.31 0.58
CA ARG A 130 12.24 -4.35 -0.34
C ARG A 130 13.51 -4.74 0.41
N ALA A 131 14.49 -5.36 -0.27
CA ALA A 131 15.82 -5.55 0.29
C ALA A 131 16.88 -5.42 -0.82
N PRO A 132 18.00 -4.70 -0.59
CA PRO A 132 18.32 -3.86 0.56
C PRO A 132 17.55 -2.52 0.59
N ILE A 133 17.52 -1.86 1.76
CA ILE A 133 16.96 -0.50 1.94
C ILE A 133 17.98 0.39 2.65
N ASP A 134 18.21 1.59 2.12
CA ASP A 134 19.08 2.60 2.71
C ASP A 134 18.44 3.35 3.89
N PRO A 135 19.22 3.70 4.94
CA PRO A 135 18.77 4.49 6.09
C PRO A 135 17.91 5.74 5.77
N PRO A 136 18.24 6.59 4.77
CA PRO A 136 17.41 7.75 4.41
C PRO A 136 15.99 7.38 3.95
N VAL A 137 15.78 6.20 3.35
CA VAL A 137 14.43 5.72 2.95
C VAL A 137 13.68 5.20 4.18
N ILE A 138 14.37 4.48 5.06
CA ILE A 138 13.86 4.01 6.36
C ILE A 138 13.33 5.17 7.19
N GLU A 139 14.08 6.26 7.31
CA GLU A 139 13.63 7.45 8.05
C GLU A 139 12.40 8.13 7.44
N ALA A 140 12.28 8.16 6.10
CA ALA A 140 11.10 8.71 5.43
C ALA A 140 9.86 7.85 5.71
N LEU A 141 10.00 6.51 5.69
CA LEU A 141 8.94 5.57 6.05
C LEU A 141 8.57 5.64 7.54
N ILE A 142 9.51 5.88 8.46
CA ILE A 142 9.18 6.03 9.88
C ILE A 142 8.52 7.39 10.16
N LYS A 143 8.90 8.46 9.46
CA LYS A 143 8.30 9.79 9.65
C LYS A 143 6.88 9.88 9.05
N GLY A 144 6.71 9.48 7.80
CA GLY A 144 5.45 9.62 7.05
C GLY A 144 4.65 8.34 6.80
N GLY A 145 5.19 7.17 7.15
CA GLY A 145 4.58 5.88 6.81
C GLY A 145 3.51 5.38 7.78
N ALA A 146 2.66 4.50 7.29
CA ALA A 146 1.66 3.78 8.07
C ALA A 146 2.29 2.80 9.08
N ARG A 147 1.48 2.32 10.04
CA ARG A 147 1.88 1.34 11.07
C ARG A 147 2.29 -0.01 10.47
N SER A 148 1.55 -0.48 9.47
CA SER A 148 1.85 -1.66 8.65
C SER A 148 3.27 -1.59 8.08
N ALA A 149 3.62 -0.50 7.41
CA ALA A 149 4.93 -0.30 6.80
C ALA A 149 6.05 -0.35 7.85
N CYS A 150 5.85 0.22 9.05
CA CYS A 150 6.82 0.09 10.15
C CYS A 150 7.00 -1.35 10.63
N LEU A 151 5.92 -2.13 10.77
CA LEU A 151 5.99 -3.53 11.18
C LEU A 151 6.73 -4.39 10.14
N VAL A 152 6.45 -4.17 8.86
CA VAL A 152 7.17 -4.81 7.74
C VAL A 152 8.65 -4.45 7.76
N LEU A 153 8.98 -3.17 7.97
CA LEU A 153 10.36 -2.68 8.02
C LEU A 153 11.16 -3.26 9.19
N ILE A 154 10.54 -3.38 10.37
CA ILE A 154 11.15 -3.98 11.56
C ILE A 154 11.36 -5.49 11.37
N GLY A 155 10.44 -6.18 10.68
CA GLY A 155 10.61 -7.59 10.31
C GLY A 155 11.67 -7.84 9.22
N ASN A 156 12.13 -6.79 8.53
CA ASN A 156 13.05 -6.91 7.41
C ASN A 156 14.52 -6.84 7.88
N THR A 157 15.19 -8.00 7.94
CA THR A 157 16.54 -8.15 8.51
C THR A 157 17.61 -7.35 7.76
N GLU A 158 17.45 -7.16 6.44
CA GLU A 158 18.43 -6.42 5.62
C GLU A 158 18.27 -4.88 5.71
N ALA A 159 17.22 -4.38 6.37
CA ALA A 159 17.05 -2.95 6.62
C ALA A 159 18.08 -2.44 7.65
N ARG A 160 18.93 -1.49 7.23
CA ARG A 160 19.94 -0.86 8.10
C ARG A 160 19.40 0.43 8.71
N PHE A 161 19.10 0.40 10.00
CA PHE A 161 18.61 1.56 10.75
C PHE A 161 19.77 2.49 11.13
N SER A 162 19.58 3.80 10.95
CA SER A 162 20.42 4.83 11.57
C SER A 162 20.01 5.04 13.03
N ASP A 163 20.88 5.66 13.85
CA ASP A 163 20.52 6.06 15.21
C ASP A 163 19.28 6.99 15.21
N ALA A 164 19.17 7.87 14.20
CA ALA A 164 18.01 8.74 14.01
C ALA A 164 16.72 7.96 13.67
N ALA A 165 16.82 6.87 12.91
CA ALA A 165 15.69 5.96 12.67
C ALA A 165 15.27 5.23 13.95
N TYR A 166 16.22 4.82 14.81
CA TYR A 166 15.91 4.22 16.10
C TYR A 166 15.22 5.19 17.06
N VAL A 167 15.64 6.46 17.14
CA VAL A 167 14.95 7.48 17.93
C VAL A 167 13.52 7.70 17.43
N ALA A 168 13.32 7.84 16.11
CA ALA A 168 11.98 8.00 15.54
C ALA A 168 11.08 6.76 15.74
N LEU A 169 11.66 5.56 15.80
CA LEU A 169 10.93 4.35 16.18
C LEU A 169 10.59 4.33 17.67
N ALA A 170 11.48 4.76 18.56
CA ALA A 170 11.23 4.83 20.00
C ALA A 170 10.09 5.79 20.34
N GLU A 171 10.02 6.95 19.67
CA GLU A 171 8.87 7.87 19.76
C GLU A 171 7.56 7.20 19.35
N ARG A 172 7.53 6.44 18.24
CA ARG A 172 6.34 5.68 17.80
C ARG A 172 5.99 4.51 18.73
N CYS A 173 6.98 3.87 19.35
CA CYS A 173 6.76 2.79 20.33
C CYS A 173 5.95 3.24 21.55
N GLN A 174 5.99 4.53 21.91
CA GLN A 174 5.16 5.08 22.99
C GLN A 174 3.66 5.15 22.64
N ALA A 175 3.32 5.15 21.34
CA ALA A 175 1.94 5.18 20.84
C ALA A 175 1.42 3.81 20.39
N ASP A 176 2.29 2.94 19.87
CA ASP A 176 1.92 1.66 19.26
C ASP A 176 2.63 0.45 19.90
N ASP A 177 1.92 -0.25 20.81
CA ASP A 177 2.37 -1.49 21.47
C ASP A 177 2.85 -2.60 20.51
N GLU A 178 2.34 -2.65 19.28
CA GLU A 178 2.75 -3.64 18.27
C GLU A 178 4.12 -3.31 17.67
N ILE A 179 4.43 -2.03 17.46
CA ILE A 179 5.75 -1.59 16.99
C ILE A 179 6.78 -1.90 18.08
N THR A 180 6.44 -1.62 19.36
CA THR A 180 7.24 -2.00 20.53
C THR A 180 7.54 -3.49 20.60
N LYS A 181 6.53 -4.36 20.38
CA LYS A 181 6.71 -5.82 20.37
C LYS A 181 7.57 -6.29 19.21
N ALA A 182 7.34 -5.77 18.00
CA ALA A 182 8.13 -6.12 16.83
C ALA A 182 9.60 -5.74 17.01
N LEU A 183 9.87 -4.53 17.55
CA LEU A 183 11.22 -4.03 17.79
C LEU A 183 11.93 -4.82 18.90
N ALA A 184 11.23 -5.15 19.98
CA ALA A 184 11.76 -5.98 21.07
C ALA A 184 12.12 -7.42 20.65
N LEU A 185 11.52 -7.93 19.56
CA LEU A 185 11.84 -9.24 18.98
C LEU A 185 13.01 -9.21 17.98
N ARG A 186 13.49 -8.03 17.57
CA ARG A 186 14.56 -7.90 16.57
C ARG A 186 15.96 -8.02 17.21
N PRO A 187 16.83 -8.94 16.74
CA PRO A 187 18.13 -9.20 17.37
C PRO A 187 19.15 -8.07 17.21
N ASP A 188 19.01 -7.21 16.20
CA ASP A 188 19.97 -6.12 15.90
C ASP A 188 19.68 -4.81 16.68
N THR A 189 18.79 -4.84 17.66
CA THR A 189 18.32 -3.64 18.37
C THR A 189 19.36 -3.16 19.39
N PRO A 190 19.84 -1.89 19.32
CA PRO A 190 20.83 -1.38 20.28
C PRO A 190 20.34 -1.37 21.73
N ASP A 191 21.22 -1.69 22.68
CA ASP A 191 20.92 -1.73 24.13
C ASP A 191 20.32 -0.43 24.69
N ALA A 192 20.60 0.71 24.06
CA ALA A 192 20.02 2.01 24.42
C ALA A 192 18.51 2.03 24.15
N VAL A 193 18.11 1.60 22.96
CA VAL A 193 16.70 1.51 22.52
C VAL A 193 15.98 0.46 23.37
N MET A 194 16.58 -0.71 23.58
CA MET A 194 16.00 -1.75 24.42
C MET A 194 15.74 -1.27 25.86
N ARG A 195 16.68 -0.51 26.45
CA ARG A 195 16.48 0.12 27.77
C ARG A 195 15.34 1.14 27.77
N GLU A 196 15.19 1.92 26.71
CA GLU A 196 14.10 2.89 26.58
C GLU A 196 12.74 2.19 26.50
N LEU A 197 12.60 1.17 25.64
CA LEU A 197 11.39 0.34 25.53
C LEU A 197 11.01 -0.32 26.87
N LEU A 198 11.98 -0.89 27.59
CA LEU A 198 11.77 -1.48 28.91
C LEU A 198 11.37 -0.44 29.98
N SER A 199 11.88 0.79 29.86
CA SER A 199 11.52 1.89 30.76
C SER A 199 10.10 2.39 30.50
N ALA A 200 9.69 2.52 29.23
CA ALA A 200 8.35 2.89 28.83
C ALA A 200 7.32 1.82 29.23
N SER A 201 7.61 0.54 28.96
CA SER A 201 6.76 -0.59 29.37
C SER A 201 6.62 -0.72 30.90
N ARG A 202 7.54 -0.14 31.69
CA ARG A 202 7.49 -0.15 33.15
C ARG A 202 6.64 0.98 33.74
N ALA A 203 6.15 1.92 32.94
CA ALA A 203 5.14 2.88 33.35
C ALA A 203 3.74 2.25 33.18
N PRO A 204 3.08 1.77 34.26
CA PRO A 204 1.71 1.29 34.13
C PRO A 204 0.80 2.47 33.80
N SER A 205 0.07 2.40 32.68
CA SER A 205 -1.05 3.30 32.44
C SER A 205 -2.07 3.10 33.58
N PRO A 206 -2.44 4.15 34.34
CA PRO A 206 -3.17 3.98 35.61
C PRO A 206 -4.66 3.59 35.44
N THR A 207 -5.11 3.30 34.22
CA THR A 207 -6.53 3.24 33.84
C THR A 207 -7.13 1.85 33.69
N GLN A 208 -6.34 0.76 33.77
CA GLN A 208 -6.88 -0.61 33.62
C GLN A 208 -6.65 -1.55 34.81
N CYS A 209 -6.77 -1.01 36.03
CA CYS A 209 -6.86 -1.82 37.26
C CYS A 209 -8.19 -1.62 38.02
N ARG A 210 -9.31 -1.56 37.29
CA ARG A 210 -10.65 -1.49 37.90
C ARG A 210 -11.14 -2.87 38.36
N ARG A 211 -10.41 -3.48 39.31
CA ARG A 211 -10.93 -4.60 40.11
C ARG A 211 -12.23 -4.14 40.80
N PRO A 212 -13.39 -4.80 40.60
CA PRO A 212 -14.55 -4.53 41.41
C PRO A 212 -14.26 -4.96 42.87
N PRO A 213 -14.66 -4.18 43.89
CA PRO A 213 -14.45 -4.59 45.28
C PRO A 213 -15.27 -5.85 45.60
N PRO A 214 -14.77 -6.73 46.49
CA PRO A 214 -15.52 -7.91 46.89
C PRO A 214 -16.78 -7.48 47.62
N ARG A 215 -17.96 -7.76 47.04
CA ARG A 215 -19.24 -7.56 47.72
C ARG A 215 -19.32 -8.54 48.89
N ALA A 216 -19.05 -8.05 50.10
CA ALA A 216 -19.20 -8.79 51.34
C ALA A 216 -20.66 -9.22 51.50
N ASN A 217 -20.93 -10.50 51.21
CA ASN A 217 -22.26 -11.08 51.30
C ASN A 217 -22.60 -11.34 52.77
N ARG A 218 -23.29 -10.39 53.43
CA ARG A 218 -23.88 -10.61 54.76
C ARG A 218 -25.36 -10.94 54.62
N HIS A 219 -25.71 -12.14 55.05
CA HIS A 219 -27.03 -12.73 54.88
C HIS A 219 -28.10 -12.03 55.73
N ARG A 220 -29.31 -11.99 55.16
CA ARG A 220 -30.60 -11.58 55.76
C ARG A 220 -31.03 -12.56 56.87
N PRO A 221 -31.91 -12.17 57.83
CA PRO A 221 -33.35 -12.49 57.70
C PRO A 221 -34.26 -11.29 58.04
N LEU A 222 -35.37 -11.08 57.31
CA LEU A 222 -36.78 -11.40 57.65
C LEU A 222 -37.39 -10.47 58.71
N GLN A 223 -38.65 -10.03 58.59
CA GLN A 223 -39.68 -10.43 57.60
C GLN A 223 -39.69 -9.47 56.37
N SER A 224 -40.73 -8.73 55.93
CA SER A 224 -42.18 -8.67 56.23
C SER A 224 -42.96 -8.29 54.94
N ARG A 225 -44.28 -8.07 55.06
CA ARG A 225 -45.27 -7.62 54.04
C ARG A 225 -46.47 -6.98 54.80
N PRO A 226 -47.50 -6.36 54.16
CA PRO A 226 -47.82 -6.24 52.72
C PRO A 226 -47.91 -4.74 52.26
N SER A 227 -48.23 -4.35 51.02
CA SER A 227 -49.56 -4.43 50.35
C SER A 227 -49.52 -4.26 48.81
N PHE A 228 -50.39 -5.01 48.12
CA PHE A 228 -50.92 -4.75 46.75
C PHE A 228 -52.03 -3.66 46.83
N PRO A 229 -52.66 -3.14 45.74
CA PRO A 229 -52.73 -3.63 44.33
C PRO A 229 -52.28 -2.55 43.30
N ALA A 230 -52.46 -2.63 41.96
CA ALA A 230 -53.32 -3.47 41.12
C ALA A 230 -52.77 -3.72 39.69
N ARG A 231 -53.33 -4.75 39.03
CA ARG A 231 -53.43 -4.96 37.56
C ARG A 231 -54.53 -4.03 36.97
N PRO A 232 -54.81 -3.88 35.64
CA PRO A 232 -54.66 -4.90 34.58
C PRO A 232 -54.23 -4.31 33.18
N PRO A 233 -54.68 -4.77 31.97
CA PRO A 233 -53.71 -5.19 30.94
C PRO A 233 -54.03 -4.66 29.51
N MET A 234 -53.57 -5.37 28.46
CA MET A 234 -54.04 -5.29 27.05
C MET A 234 -53.62 -4.00 26.29
N ARG A 235 -53.47 -3.95 24.97
CA ARG A 235 -53.62 -4.91 23.84
C ARG A 235 -52.64 -4.45 22.73
N ALA A 236 -51.80 -5.30 22.15
CA ALA A 236 -52.06 -6.16 20.97
C ALA A 236 -51.99 -5.48 19.57
N ARG A 237 -51.26 -6.17 18.67
CA ARG A 237 -51.42 -6.27 17.20
C ARG A 237 -51.31 -5.01 16.33
N GLY A 238 -50.25 -5.00 15.50
CA GLY A 238 -50.12 -4.20 14.27
C GLY A 238 -49.55 -5.00 13.09
N ARG A 239 -50.20 -6.11 12.68
CA ARG A 239 -49.94 -6.76 11.37
C ARG A 239 -50.96 -6.25 10.35
N ARG A 240 -50.51 -5.71 9.21
CA ARG A 240 -51.20 -5.49 7.90
C ARG A 240 -50.19 -4.77 6.98
N SER A 241 -50.22 -4.86 5.65
CA SER A 241 -50.87 -5.80 4.73
C SER A 241 -50.21 -5.70 3.35
N LEU A 242 -50.27 -6.77 2.56
CA LEU A 242 -50.00 -6.77 1.13
C LEU A 242 -51.04 -5.95 0.34
N ARG A 243 -50.62 -5.33 -0.78
CA ARG A 243 -51.24 -5.26 -2.14
C ARG A 243 -50.44 -4.21 -2.97
N SER A 244 -50.04 -4.41 -4.24
CA SER A 244 -50.68 -4.97 -5.45
C SER A 244 -51.33 -3.90 -6.34
N THR A 245 -50.64 -3.53 -7.43
CA THR A 245 -51.10 -3.22 -8.80
C THR A 245 -49.83 -3.32 -9.68
N ALA A 246 -49.74 -4.01 -10.83
CA ALA A 246 -50.65 -4.30 -11.95
C ALA A 246 -50.87 -3.11 -12.89
N SER A 247 -50.01 -3.02 -13.92
CA SER A 247 -50.26 -2.49 -15.27
C SER A 247 -48.97 -2.62 -16.10
N ALA A 248 -48.91 -2.82 -17.42
CA ALA A 248 -49.77 -3.37 -18.47
C ALA A 248 -49.25 -2.77 -19.80
N SER A 249 -48.98 -3.61 -20.81
CA SER A 249 -48.84 -3.25 -22.24
C SER A 249 -47.65 -2.29 -22.60
N SER A 250 -47.11 -2.24 -23.82
CA SER A 250 -47.67 -2.59 -25.14
C SER A 250 -46.56 -2.86 -26.19
N THR A 251 -46.83 -3.78 -27.13
CA THR A 251 -46.51 -3.75 -28.58
C THR A 251 -45.09 -3.28 -29.03
N ILE A 252 -44.15 -4.17 -29.41
CA ILE A 252 -44.02 -4.98 -30.66
C ILE A 252 -43.44 -4.20 -31.87
N PRO A 253 -42.51 -4.78 -32.67
CA PRO A 253 -41.68 -4.03 -33.64
C PRO A 253 -42.01 -4.33 -35.11
N ARG A 254 -41.49 -3.50 -36.04
CA ARG A 254 -40.69 -3.96 -37.19
C ARG A 254 -39.98 -2.81 -37.90
#